data_AF-A0A3D4WPN7-F1
#
_entry.id   AF-A0A3D4WPN7-F1
#
_cell.length_a   1.000
_cell.length_b   1.000
_cell.length_c   1.000
_cell.angle_alpha   90.00
_cell.angle_beta   90.00
_cell.angle_gamma   90.00
#
_symmetry.space_group_name_H-M   'P 1'
#
loop_
_entity.id
_entity.type
_entity.pdbx_description
1 polymer ?
#
loop_
_entity_poly.entity_id
_entity_poly.type
_entity_poly.pdbx_seq_one_letter_code
_entity_poly.pdbx_strand_id
1 'polypeptide(L)' 'MDAQIAVTTVFREVLNLPTIDPSAGFLDLGGHSLLAVQVIALLRERYGLRVSTLQFLENASASAVAASSQPLEGN' A
#
# COMPACT_ATOMS: atom_id res chain seq x y z
N MET A 1 1.58 14.36 -5.34
CA MET A 1 1.55 12.97 -5.86
C MET A 1 0.26 12.33 -5.40
N ASP A 2 -0.40 11.57 -6.26
CA ASP A 2 -1.60 10.84 -5.85
C ASP A 2 -1.19 9.59 -5.05
N ALA A 3 -1.68 9.45 -3.81
CA ALA A 3 -1.31 8.35 -2.93
C ALA A 3 -1.69 6.99 -3.53
N GLN A 4 -2.73 6.93 -4.36
CA GLN A 4 -3.17 5.69 -5.02
C GLN A 4 -2.10 5.17 -5.97
N ILE A 5 -1.45 6.06 -6.73
CA ILE A 5 -0.38 5.68 -7.66
C ILE A 5 0.80 5.11 -6.88
N ALA A 6 1.21 5.77 -5.79
CA ALA A 6 2.30 5.30 -4.94
C ALA A 6 2.03 3.88 -4.39
N VAL A 7 0.84 3.68 -3.82
CA VAL A 7 0.42 2.36 -3.28
C VAL A 7 0.40 1.30 -4.38
N THR A 8 -0.17 1.64 -5.54
CA THR A 8 -0.28 0.71 -6.67
C THR A 8 1.10 0.29 -7.20
N THR A 9 2.04 1.24 -7.30
CA THR A 9 3.42 0.95 -7.73
C THR A 9 4.10 -0.01 -6.77
N VAL A 10 4.05 0.27 -5.47
CA VAL A 10 4.69 -0.58 -4.46
C VAL A 10 4.06 -1.98 -4.43
N PHE A 11 2.74 -2.09 -4.55
CA PHE A 11 2.06 -3.38 -4.61
C PHE A 11 2.52 -4.19 -5.82
N ARG A 12 2.67 -3.58 -7.01
CA ARG A 12 3.17 -4.26 -8.22
C ARG A 12 4.59 -4.79 -8.02
N GLU A 13 5.46 -3.99 -7.40
CA GLU A 13 6.83 -4.41 -7.08
C GLU A 13 6.86 -5.57 -6.08
N VAL A 14 6.05 -5.51 -5.02
CA VAL A 14 6.06 -6.50 -3.94
C VAL A 14 5.38 -7.81 -4.34
N LEU A 15 4.27 -7.74 -5.07
CA LEU A 15 3.54 -8.91 -5.57
C LEU A 15 4.15 -9.47 -6.87
N ASN A 16 5.15 -8.78 -7.44
CA ASN A 16 5.76 -9.12 -8.72
C ASN A 16 4.73 -9.27 -9.85
N LEU A 17 3.74 -8.38 -9.87
CA LEU A 17 2.63 -8.39 -10.83
C LEU A 17 2.81 -7.30 -11.90
N PRO A 18 2.55 -7.63 -13.18
CA PRO A 18 2.70 -6.67 -14.26
C PRO A 18 1.70 -5.52 -14.11
N THR A 19 0.46 -5.78 -13.68
CA THR A 19 -0.60 -4.81 -13.40
C THR A 19 -1.46 -5.30 -12.24
N ILE A 20 -1.99 -4.38 -11.45
CA ILE A 20 -2.97 -4.69 -10.40
C ILE A 20 -4.14 -3.74 -10.50
N ASP A 21 -5.32 -4.23 -10.14
CA ASP A 21 -6.50 -3.40 -9.99
C ASP A 21 -6.45 -2.65 -8.64
N PRO A 22 -6.64 -1.32 -8.60
CA PRO A 22 -6.59 -0.56 -7.36
C PRO A 22 -7.74 -0.89 -6.40
N SER A 23 -8.81 -1.50 -6.91
CA SER A 23 -9.93 -2.04 -6.13
C SER A 23 -9.77 -3.51 -5.77
N ALA A 24 -8.77 -4.21 -6.30
CA ALA A 24 -8.50 -5.58 -5.88
C ALA A 24 -7.83 -5.58 -4.49
N GLY A 25 -8.27 -6.51 -3.64
CA GLY A 25 -7.68 -6.68 -2.32
C GLY A 25 -6.29 -7.30 -2.44
N PHE A 26 -5.32 -6.75 -1.72
CA PHE A 26 -3.94 -7.25 -1.69
C PHE A 26 -3.87 -8.75 -1.39
N LEU A 27 -4.71 -9.24 -0.47
CA LEU A 27 -4.74 -10.66 -0.11
C LEU A 27 -5.23 -11.56 -1.25
N ASP A 28 -6.18 -11.07 -2.05
CA ASP A 28 -6.72 -11.79 -3.21
C ASP A 28 -5.69 -11.91 -4.33
N LEU A 29 -4.84 -10.88 -4.48
CA LEU A 29 -3.71 -10.86 -5.41
C LEU A 29 -2.52 -11.73 -4.97
N GLY A 30 -2.64 -12.46 -3.85
CA GLY A 30 -1.58 -13.30 -3.28
C GLY A 30 -0.72 -12.61 -2.21
N GLY A 31 -1.12 -11.42 -1.76
CA GLY A 31 -0.48 -10.69 -0.68
C GLY A 31 -0.70 -11.32 0.69
N HIS A 32 0.29 -11.22 1.57
CA HIS A 32 0.22 -11.73 2.94
C HIS A 32 0.87 -10.76 3.93
N SER A 33 0.72 -11.00 5.23
CA SER A 33 1.15 -10.06 6.29
C SER A 33 2.62 -9.62 6.16
N LEU A 34 3.50 -10.53 5.76
CA LEU A 34 4.92 -10.22 5.52
C LEU A 34 5.13 -9.25 4.34
N LEU A 35 4.40 -9.43 3.25
CA LEU A 35 4.44 -8.50 2.11
C LEU A 35 3.77 -7.16 2.46
N ALA A 36 2.71 -7.17 3.27
CA ALA A 36 2.05 -5.96 3.76
C ALA A 36 3.01 -5.06 4.54
N VAL A 37 3.82 -5.65 5.43
CA VAL A 37 4.84 -4.91 6.19
C VAL A 37 5.89 -4.30 5.25
N GLN A 38 6.32 -5.05 4.22
CA GLN A 38 7.26 -4.53 3.21
C GLN A 38 6.66 -3.36 2.42
N VAL A 39 5.40 -3.47 2.01
CA VAL A 39 4.68 -2.39 1.33
C VAL A 39 4.64 -1.12 2.20
N ILE A 40 4.26 -1.25 3.48
CA ILE A 40 4.19 -0.11 4.40
C ILE A 40 5.58 0.54 4.57
N ALA A 41 6.63 -0.27 4.69
CA ALA A 41 8.00 0.24 4.79
C ALA A 41 8.43 1.01 3.52
N LEU A 42 8.14 0.45 2.34
CA LEU A 42 8.47 1.07 1.05
C LEU A 42 7.67 2.36 0.81
N LEU A 43 6.39 2.39 1.15
CA LEU A 43 5.57 3.60 1.05
C LEU A 43 6.09 4.72 1.95
N ARG A 44 6.52 4.36 3.16
CA ARG A 44 7.13 5.30 4.10
C ARG A 44 8.46 5.82 3.60
N GLU A 45 9.34 4.94 3.10
CA GLU A 45 10.69 5.31 2.68
C GLU A 45 10.73 6.07 1.36
N ARG A 46 9.98 5.62 0.34
CA ARG A 46 10.01 6.19 -1.01
C ARG A 46 9.07 7.37 -1.21
N TYR A 47 7.89 7.32 -0.58
CA TYR A 47 6.82 8.30 -0.84
C TYR A 47 6.52 9.18 0.36
N GLY A 48 7.14 8.91 1.51
CA GLY A 48 6.85 9.66 2.73
C GLY A 48 5.42 9.45 3.22
N LEU A 49 4.81 8.29 2.97
CA LEU A 49 3.45 7.98 3.38
C LEU A 49 3.43 7.05 4.59
N ARG A 50 2.66 7.41 5.61
CA ARG A 50 2.42 6.57 6.78
C ARG A 50 1.07 5.87 6.65
N VAL A 51 1.09 4.55 6.81
CA VAL A 51 -0.10 3.70 6.79
C VAL A 51 -0.13 2.84 8.05
N SER A 52 -1.28 2.79 8.71
CA SER A 52 -1.50 1.90 9.86
C SER A 52 -1.67 0.46 9.39
N THR A 53 -0.91 -0.47 9.96
CA THR A 53 -1.02 -1.91 9.67
C THR A 53 -2.43 -2.43 9.86
N LEU A 54 -3.14 -1.93 10.88
CA LEU A 54 -4.53 -2.32 11.15
C LEU A 54 -5.45 -1.96 9.97
N GLN A 55 -5.42 -0.71 9.49
CA GLN A 55 -6.20 -0.31 8.32
C GLN A 55 -5.77 -1.00 7.03
N PHE A 56 -4.48 -1.29 6.88
CA PHE A 56 -4.00 -2.06 5.74
C PHE A 56 -4.60 -3.48 5.73
N LEU A 57 -4.68 -4.13 6.90
CA LEU A 57 -5.25 -5.48 7.01
C LEU A 57 -6.78 -5.49 6.92
N GLU A 58 -7.45 -4.45 7.42
CA GLU A 58 -8.91 -4.31 7.33
C GLU A 58 -9.41 -4.06 5.91
N ASN A 59 -8.69 -3.25 5.13
CA ASN A 59 -9.04 -2.97 3.74
C ASN A 59 -7.78 -2.86 2.88
N ALA A 60 -7.27 -4.03 2.49
CA ALA A 60 -6.00 -4.16 1.79
C ALA A 60 -6.06 -3.75 0.30
N SER A 61 -7.04 -2.94 -0.11
CA SER A 61 -7.15 -2.43 -1.48
C SER A 61 -6.30 -1.19 -1.66
N ALA A 62 -5.67 -0.99 -2.83
CA ALA A 62 -4.78 0.15 -3.05
C ALA A 62 -5.49 1.50 -2.86
N SER A 63 -6.74 1.65 -3.31
CA SER A 63 -7.53 2.87 -3.09
C SER A 63 -7.83 3.12 -1.61
N ALA A 64 -8.14 2.08 -0.84
CA ALA A 64 -8.47 2.23 0.58
C ALA A 64 -7.24 2.58 1.42
N VAL A 65 -6.12 1.92 1.13
CA VAL A 65 -4.82 2.20 1.74
C VAL A 65 -4.37 3.63 1.40
N ALA A 66 -4.53 4.06 0.15
CA ALA A 66 -4.22 5.41 -0.26
C ALA A 66 -5.09 6.47 0.44
N ALA A 67 -6.40 6.24 0.52
CA ALA A 67 -7.33 7.12 1.22
C ALA A 67 -7.04 7.26 2.72
N SER A 68 -6.48 6.19 3.30
CA SER A 68 -6.11 6.11 4.72
C SER A 68 -4.66 6.49 5.00
N SER A 69 -3.87 6.73 3.95
CA SER A 69 -2.47 7.11 4.08
C SER A 69 -2.36 8.57 4.47
N GLN A 70 -1.50 8.86 5.43
CA GLN A 70 -1.21 10.22 5.85
C GLN A 70 0.20 10.58 5.37
N PRO A 71 0.42 11.79 4.83
CA PRO A 71 1.78 12.26 4.62
C PRO A 71 2.53 12.25 5.96
N LEU A 72 3.81 11.88 5.92
CA LEU A 72 4.74 11.98 7.04
C LEU A 72 5.02 13.48 7.30
N GLU A 73 4.01 14.23 7.74
CA GLU A 73 4.21 15.59 8.21
C GLU A 73 4.77 15.49 9.62
N GLY A 74 6.03 15.93 9.75
CA GLY A 74 6.75 15.94 11.01
C GLY A 74 6.07 16.86 12.02
N ASN A 75 5.77 16.29 13.20
CA ASN A 75 5.56 17.05 14.43
C ASN A 75 6.88 17.60 14.94
#